data_AF-A0A397VDV8-F1
#
_entry.id   AF-A0A397VDV8-F1
#
_cell.length_a   1.000
_cell.length_b   1.000
_cell.length_c   1.000
_cell.angle_alpha   90.00
_cell.angle_beta   90.00
_cell.angle_gamma   90.00
#
_symmetry.space_group_name_H-M   'P 1'
#
loop_
_entity.id
_entity.type
_entity.pdbx_description
1 polymer ?
#
loop_
_entity_poly.entity_id
_entity_poly.type
_entity_poly.pdbx_seq_one_letter_code
_entity_poly.pdbx_strand_id
1 'polypeptide(L)'
;MIIKNVIPSNDASVDSSTTNISIHFNSNVDLSIGNITIFKASDNSIRQIVSATSEFCKLTADETIINISVISSTFNEYGEKYYVKMDNHFAKTKLYNEPLRGIENGDSRVKHSDEDVTGLIQLTQSATKKFSNFSEPERLNYFDALKQELINKVPVKKSNLILGPKFELANERIIIQLRIGRNTKSDLDTMIKYKSITTFSSGVSNDLDQDFGIKDLPGGPWDNYRTK
;
A
#
# COMPACT_ATOMS: atom_id res chain seq x y z
N MET A 1 -13.16 -29.75 -4.63
CA MET A 1 -12.71 -28.41 -4.21
C MET A 1 -11.19 -28.38 -4.34
N ILE A 2 -10.64 -27.49 -5.18
CA ILE A 2 -9.21 -27.53 -5.57
C ILE A 2 -8.32 -26.85 -4.50
N ILE A 3 -8.88 -25.89 -3.76
CA ILE A 3 -8.20 -25.22 -2.65
C ILE A 3 -8.35 -26.06 -1.39
N LYS A 4 -7.22 -26.32 -0.73
CA LYS A 4 -7.11 -27.09 0.50
C LYS A 4 -7.26 -26.21 1.74
N ASN A 5 -6.47 -25.13 1.79
CA ASN A 5 -6.45 -24.19 2.91
C ASN A 5 -5.82 -22.86 2.49
N VAL A 6 -6.07 -21.82 3.27
CA VAL A 6 -5.40 -20.52 3.18
C VAL A 6 -4.73 -20.25 4.52
N ILE A 7 -3.55 -19.64 4.50
CA ILE A 7 -2.81 -19.20 5.68
C ILE A 7 -2.52 -17.71 5.52
N PRO A 8 -2.83 -16.84 6.49
CA PRO A 8 -3.62 -17.12 7.69
C PRO A 8 -4.99 -17.71 7.35
N SER A 9 -5.51 -18.59 8.22
CA SER A 9 -6.82 -19.20 8.00
C SER A 9 -7.93 -18.15 8.10
N ASN A 10 -9.12 -18.49 7.63
CA ASN A 10 -10.30 -17.68 7.90
C ASN A 10 -10.42 -17.44 9.42
N ASP A 11 -10.80 -16.22 9.79
CA ASP A 11 -10.95 -15.75 11.18
C ASP A 11 -9.65 -15.65 11.99
N ALA A 12 -8.48 -15.88 11.37
CA ALA A 12 -7.19 -15.67 12.03
C ALA A 12 -6.96 -14.18 12.35
N SER A 13 -6.13 -13.88 13.34
CA SER A 13 -5.68 -12.51 13.62
C SER A 13 -4.50 -12.14 12.72
N VAL A 14 -4.54 -10.98 12.07
CA VAL A 14 -3.46 -10.46 11.21
C VAL A 14 -3.12 -9.02 11.56
N ASP A 15 -1.83 -8.72 11.62
CA ASP A 15 -1.26 -7.39 11.93
C ASP A 15 -0.20 -6.98 10.89
N SER A 16 0.44 -5.84 11.12
CA SER A 16 1.53 -5.32 10.29
C SER A 16 2.77 -6.22 10.24
N SER A 17 2.88 -7.25 11.09
CA SER A 17 3.94 -8.27 11.02
C SER A 17 3.58 -9.45 10.12
N THR A 18 2.34 -9.54 9.65
CA THR A 18 1.90 -10.56 8.69
C THR A 18 2.45 -10.23 7.30
N THR A 19 3.52 -10.93 6.91
CA THR A 19 4.27 -10.66 5.67
C THR A 19 3.90 -11.57 4.50
N ASN A 20 3.02 -12.56 4.70
CA ASN A 20 2.68 -13.50 3.65
C ASN A 20 1.28 -14.09 3.83
N ILE A 21 0.60 -14.32 2.69
CA ILE A 21 -0.58 -15.18 2.59
C ILE A 21 -0.20 -16.38 1.73
N SER A 22 -0.53 -17.59 2.16
CA SER A 22 -0.32 -18.82 1.41
C SER A 22 -1.65 -19.45 1.03
N ILE A 23 -1.82 -19.76 -0.24
CA ILE A 23 -2.97 -20.54 -0.74
C ILE A 23 -2.45 -21.93 -1.08
N HIS A 24 -3.01 -22.94 -0.44
CA HIS A 24 -2.65 -24.34 -0.62
C HIS A 24 -3.68 -25.04 -1.49
N PHE A 25 -3.21 -25.85 -2.42
CA PHE A 25 -4.03 -26.57 -3.37
C PHE A 25 -3.92 -28.08 -3.13
N ASN A 26 -4.97 -28.82 -3.47
CA ASN A 26 -4.99 -30.29 -3.41
C ASN A 26 -4.27 -30.94 -4.60
N SER A 27 -3.87 -30.16 -5.59
CA SER A 27 -3.23 -30.58 -6.84
C SER A 27 -2.30 -29.50 -7.36
N ASN A 28 -1.34 -29.88 -8.20
CA ASN A 28 -0.44 -28.94 -8.87
C ASN A 28 -1.21 -27.88 -9.67
N VAL A 29 -0.76 -26.63 -9.53
CA VAL A 29 -1.29 -25.46 -10.24
C VAL A 29 -0.18 -24.70 -10.95
N ASP A 30 -0.55 -23.92 -11.97
CA ASP A 30 0.32 -22.93 -12.59
C ASP A 30 -0.22 -21.52 -12.30
N LEU A 31 0.69 -20.54 -12.19
CA LEU A 31 0.35 -19.12 -12.19
C LEU A 31 -0.13 -18.68 -13.59
N SER A 32 -1.03 -17.70 -13.63
CA SER A 32 -1.56 -17.15 -14.89
C SER A 32 -1.61 -15.61 -14.81
N ILE A 33 -2.71 -14.96 -15.24
CA ILE A 33 -2.75 -13.49 -15.48
C ILE A 33 -3.70 -12.72 -14.55
N GLY A 34 -4.39 -13.40 -13.64
CA GLY A 34 -5.25 -12.74 -12.65
C GLY A 34 -4.46 -12.11 -11.50
N ASN A 35 -5.18 -11.37 -10.64
CA ASN A 35 -4.63 -10.78 -9.42
C ASN A 35 -5.22 -11.40 -8.15
N ILE A 36 -4.52 -11.22 -7.05
CA ILE A 36 -5.08 -11.30 -5.71
C ILE A 36 -5.21 -9.88 -5.16
N THR A 37 -6.40 -9.56 -4.66
CA THR A 37 -6.71 -8.27 -4.08
C THR A 37 -7.13 -8.43 -2.63
N ILE A 38 -6.53 -7.64 -1.74
CA ILE A 38 -6.86 -7.61 -0.31
C ILE A 38 -7.70 -6.35 -0.08
N PHE A 39 -8.86 -6.51 0.55
CA PHE A 39 -9.83 -5.46 0.80
C PHE A 39 -10.05 -5.24 2.29
N LYS A 40 -10.47 -4.02 2.65
CA LYS A 40 -11.17 -3.76 3.92
C LYS A 40 -12.62 -4.18 3.80
N ALA A 41 -13.14 -4.85 4.82
CA ALA A 41 -14.52 -5.29 4.84
C ALA A 41 -15.50 -4.17 5.21
N SER A 42 -15.05 -3.13 5.92
CA SER A 42 -15.92 -2.01 6.31
C SER A 42 -16.42 -1.18 5.13
N ASP A 43 -15.57 -0.96 4.12
CA ASP A 43 -15.84 -0.03 3.01
C ASP A 43 -15.46 -0.58 1.63
N ASN A 44 -15.00 -1.83 1.54
CA ASN A 44 -14.52 -2.48 0.32
C ASN A 44 -13.37 -1.73 -0.37
N SER A 45 -12.62 -0.89 0.37
CA SER A 45 -11.42 -0.26 -0.17
C SER A 45 -10.29 -1.27 -0.30
N ILE A 46 -9.50 -1.09 -1.36
CA ILE A 46 -8.38 -1.97 -1.69
C ILE A 46 -7.17 -1.60 -0.83
N ARG A 47 -6.58 -2.59 -0.15
CA ARG A 47 -5.33 -2.48 0.60
C ARG A 47 -4.12 -2.80 -0.26
N GLN A 48 -4.19 -3.87 -1.04
CA GLN A 48 -3.08 -4.36 -1.84
C GLN A 48 -3.61 -5.16 -3.03
N ILE A 49 -2.94 -5.04 -4.18
CA ILE A 49 -3.19 -5.87 -5.37
C ILE A 49 -1.87 -6.53 -5.77
N VAL A 50 -1.87 -7.85 -5.92
CA VAL A 50 -0.71 -8.65 -6.34
C VAL A 50 -1.04 -9.43 -7.59
N SER A 51 -0.30 -9.17 -8.67
CA SER A 51 -0.42 -9.95 -9.91
C SER A 51 0.22 -11.32 -9.76
N ALA A 52 -0.40 -12.35 -10.34
CA ALA A 52 0.15 -13.70 -10.41
C ALA A 52 1.52 -13.76 -11.09
N THR A 53 1.85 -12.83 -11.98
CA THR A 53 3.14 -12.78 -12.69
C THR A 53 4.20 -11.90 -11.99
N SER A 54 3.85 -11.28 -10.87
CA SER A 54 4.76 -10.40 -10.13
C SER A 54 5.73 -11.18 -9.25
N GLU A 55 6.85 -10.56 -8.88
CA GLU A 55 7.83 -11.12 -7.94
C GLU A 55 7.28 -11.35 -6.51
N PHE A 56 6.15 -10.70 -6.20
CA PHE A 56 5.41 -10.83 -4.94
C PHE A 56 4.47 -12.03 -4.91
N CYS A 57 4.38 -12.79 -6.01
CA CYS A 57 3.64 -14.03 -6.12
C CYS A 57 4.60 -15.17 -6.46
N LYS A 58 4.75 -16.13 -5.54
CA LYS A 58 5.70 -17.23 -5.69
C LYS A 58 4.99 -18.57 -5.57
N LEU A 59 5.08 -19.37 -6.63
CA LEU A 59 4.71 -20.77 -6.61
C LEU A 59 5.85 -21.59 -6.00
N THR A 60 5.53 -22.49 -5.07
CA THR A 60 6.52 -23.41 -4.49
C THR A 60 7.00 -24.44 -5.50
N ALA A 61 8.16 -25.06 -5.24
CA ALA A 61 8.76 -26.03 -6.16
C ALA A 61 7.91 -27.30 -6.36
N ASP A 62 7.07 -27.66 -5.39
CA ASP A 62 6.10 -28.74 -5.50
C ASP A 62 4.78 -28.31 -6.19
N GLU A 63 4.66 -27.03 -6.54
CA GLU A 63 3.55 -26.43 -7.30
C GLU A 63 2.18 -26.56 -6.63
N THR A 64 2.14 -26.80 -5.31
CA THR A 64 0.90 -26.94 -4.55
C THR A 64 0.58 -25.73 -3.66
N ILE A 65 1.51 -24.77 -3.54
CA ILE A 65 1.35 -23.60 -2.67
C ILE A 65 1.72 -22.33 -3.43
N ILE A 66 0.82 -21.35 -3.44
CA ILE A 66 1.11 -19.98 -3.89
C ILE A 66 1.29 -19.10 -2.67
N ASN A 67 2.45 -18.44 -2.58
CA ASN A 67 2.78 -17.46 -1.57
C ASN A 67 2.64 -16.04 -2.13
N ILE A 68 1.87 -15.22 -1.45
CA ILE A 68 1.63 -13.82 -1.76
C ILE A 68 2.30 -12.97 -0.68
N SER A 69 3.32 -12.22 -1.08
CA SER A 69 3.98 -11.27 -0.18
C SER A 69 3.02 -10.16 0.22
N VAL A 70 2.91 -9.92 1.52
CA VAL A 70 2.09 -8.87 2.12
C VAL A 70 3.00 -7.83 2.72
N ILE A 71 2.71 -6.56 2.43
CA ILE A 71 3.44 -5.43 3.01
C ILE A 71 2.84 -5.05 4.37
N SER A 72 3.65 -4.50 5.27
CA SER A 72 3.25 -4.16 6.65
C SER A 72 2.04 -3.22 6.72
N SER A 73 1.86 -2.38 5.70
CA SER A 73 0.72 -1.48 5.60
C SER A 73 -0.59 -2.18 5.24
N THR A 74 -0.61 -3.46 4.87
CA THR A 74 -1.87 -4.10 4.42
C THR A 74 -2.85 -4.33 5.56
N PHE A 75 -2.35 -4.80 6.71
CA PHE A 75 -3.13 -5.23 7.89
C PHE A 75 -2.85 -4.36 9.12
N ASN A 76 -3.10 -3.06 9.00
CA ASN A 76 -2.65 -2.04 9.95
C ASN A 76 -3.78 -1.22 10.59
N GLU A 77 -5.04 -1.47 10.26
CA GLU A 77 -6.19 -0.72 10.78
C GLU A 77 -6.86 -1.44 11.97
N TYR A 78 -7.04 -0.71 13.09
CA TYR A 78 -7.58 -1.26 14.32
C TYR A 78 -9.05 -1.66 14.20
N GLY A 79 -9.38 -2.90 14.56
CA GLY A 79 -10.76 -3.39 14.57
C GLY A 79 -11.41 -3.51 13.19
N GLU A 80 -10.67 -3.13 12.15
CA GLU A 80 -11.00 -3.39 10.76
C GLU A 80 -10.89 -4.89 10.48
N LYS A 81 -11.66 -5.33 9.50
CA LYS A 81 -11.71 -6.69 9.00
C LYS A 81 -11.24 -6.67 7.56
N TYR A 82 -10.54 -7.71 7.13
CA TYR A 82 -10.09 -7.79 5.75
C TYR A 82 -10.81 -8.91 5.01
N TYR A 83 -10.66 -8.98 3.70
CA TYR A 83 -10.97 -10.19 2.94
C TYR A 83 -10.11 -10.23 1.69
N VAL A 84 -9.84 -11.44 1.20
CA VAL A 84 -9.03 -11.66 0.01
C VAL A 84 -9.92 -12.09 -1.14
N LYS A 85 -9.74 -11.44 -2.29
CA LYS A 85 -10.34 -11.85 -3.56
C LYS A 85 -9.26 -12.31 -4.51
N MET A 86 -9.46 -13.49 -5.09
CA MET A 86 -8.60 -14.01 -6.15
C MET A 86 -9.35 -13.90 -7.48
N ASP A 87 -8.74 -13.29 -8.49
CA ASP A 87 -9.37 -13.17 -9.81
C ASP A 87 -9.48 -14.55 -10.49
N ASN A 88 -10.46 -14.66 -11.39
CA ASN A 88 -10.48 -15.78 -12.32
C ASN A 88 -9.20 -15.75 -13.17
N HIS A 89 -8.61 -16.91 -13.46
CA HIS A 89 -7.33 -17.02 -14.16
C HIS A 89 -6.13 -16.47 -13.36
N PHE A 90 -6.23 -16.29 -12.05
CA PHE A 90 -5.04 -16.06 -11.21
C PHE A 90 -4.12 -17.29 -11.21
N ALA A 91 -4.72 -18.46 -11.01
CA ALA A 91 -4.06 -19.75 -11.11
C ALA A 91 -4.91 -20.70 -11.95
N LYS A 92 -4.29 -21.72 -12.52
CA LYS A 92 -4.93 -22.76 -13.33
C LYS A 92 -4.47 -24.13 -12.90
N THR A 93 -5.31 -25.14 -13.04
CA THR A 93 -4.88 -26.53 -12.76
C THR A 93 -3.87 -26.98 -13.80
N LYS A 94 -2.78 -27.61 -13.38
CA LYS A 94 -1.75 -28.07 -14.33
C LYS A 94 -2.23 -29.27 -15.16
N LEU A 95 -3.06 -30.13 -14.57
CA LEU A 95 -3.56 -31.35 -15.21
C LEU A 95 -4.58 -31.07 -16.34
N TYR A 96 -5.39 -30.02 -16.21
CA TYR A 96 -6.48 -29.73 -17.16
C TYR A 96 -6.35 -28.36 -17.85
N ASN A 97 -5.35 -27.55 -17.47
CA ASN A 97 -5.14 -26.17 -17.94
C ASN A 97 -6.40 -25.29 -17.76
N GLU A 98 -7.26 -25.64 -16.81
CA GLU A 98 -8.50 -24.92 -16.53
C GLU A 98 -8.26 -23.79 -15.52
N PRO A 99 -8.73 -22.56 -15.79
CA PRO A 99 -8.59 -21.44 -14.87
C PRO A 99 -9.41 -21.66 -13.61
N LEU A 100 -8.81 -21.38 -12.44
CA LEU A 100 -9.49 -21.49 -11.17
C LEU A 100 -10.47 -20.33 -10.99
N ARG A 101 -11.65 -20.67 -10.43
CA ARG A 101 -12.66 -19.70 -10.00
C ARG A 101 -12.18 -19.02 -8.72
N GLY A 102 -12.32 -17.70 -8.66
CA GLY A 102 -11.86 -16.87 -7.54
C GLY A 102 -12.39 -17.24 -6.16
N ILE A 103 -11.70 -16.80 -5.10
CA ILE A 103 -12.14 -16.89 -3.70
C ILE A 103 -12.75 -15.55 -3.27
N GLU A 104 -13.79 -15.57 -2.45
CA GLU A 104 -14.27 -14.43 -1.66
C GLU A 104 -14.38 -14.89 -0.18
N ASN A 105 -13.45 -14.50 0.72
CA ASN A 105 -13.61 -14.50 2.21
C ASN A 105 -12.31 -14.14 2.98
N GLY A 106 -12.44 -13.66 4.23
CA GLY A 106 -11.40 -13.80 5.29
C GLY A 106 -11.26 -12.65 6.31
N ASP A 107 -12.10 -12.66 7.35
CA ASP A 107 -12.26 -11.69 8.46
C ASP A 107 -11.13 -11.75 9.53
N SER A 108 -10.61 -10.62 10.05
CA SER A 108 -9.49 -10.59 11.04
C SER A 108 -9.37 -9.25 11.79
N ARG A 109 -8.96 -9.20 13.09
CA ARG A 109 -8.86 -7.95 13.91
C ARG A 109 -7.55 -7.84 14.71
N VAL A 110 -6.94 -6.63 14.80
CA VAL A 110 -5.71 -6.35 15.61
C VAL A 110 -5.75 -5.01 16.38
N LYS A 111 -4.91 -4.85 17.43
CA LYS A 111 -4.73 -3.74 18.43
C LYS A 111 -3.49 -2.86 18.17
N HIS A 112 -3.54 -1.53 18.45
CA HIS A 112 -2.49 -0.67 19.11
C HIS A 112 -2.82 0.87 19.12
N SER A 113 -2.05 1.66 19.89
CA SER A 113 -2.20 3.09 20.27
C SER A 113 -1.16 3.99 19.56
N ASP A 114 -1.49 5.25 19.21
CA ASP A 114 -0.67 6.10 18.33
C ASP A 114 -0.37 7.52 18.89
N GLU A 115 0.89 7.96 18.79
CA GLU A 115 1.37 9.34 19.07
C GLU A 115 1.65 10.07 17.74
N ASP A 116 1.39 11.38 17.66
CA ASP A 116 1.68 12.17 16.44
C ASP A 116 3.18 12.43 16.22
N VAL A 117 3.62 12.36 14.97
CA VAL A 117 4.98 12.67 14.51
C VAL A 117 4.95 13.55 13.26
N THR A 118 6.09 14.17 12.95
CA THR A 118 6.29 14.96 11.71
C THR A 118 7.14 14.16 10.73
N GLY A 119 6.67 14.04 9.49
CA GLY A 119 7.38 13.40 8.39
C GLY A 119 7.59 14.34 7.20
N LEU A 120 8.55 13.99 6.37
CA LEU A 120 8.84 14.62 5.08
C LEU A 120 8.55 13.61 3.98
N ILE A 121 7.81 14.02 2.95
CA ILE A 121 7.62 13.29 1.68
C ILE A 121 8.20 14.11 0.54
N GLN A 122 8.53 13.46 -0.57
CA GLN A 122 9.11 14.11 -1.74
C GLN A 122 8.29 13.81 -2.99
N LEU A 123 8.16 14.80 -3.88
CA LEU A 123 7.61 14.61 -5.21
C LEU A 123 8.68 14.08 -6.17
N THR A 124 8.26 13.23 -7.12
CA THR A 124 9.11 12.83 -8.25
C THR A 124 9.57 14.06 -9.05
N GLN A 125 10.63 13.91 -9.84
CA GLN A 125 11.12 15.01 -10.69
C GLN A 125 10.07 15.47 -11.70
N SER A 126 9.30 14.53 -12.28
CA SER A 126 8.21 14.81 -13.21
C SER A 126 7.10 15.64 -12.56
N ALA A 127 6.67 15.25 -11.36
CA ALA A 127 5.66 15.96 -10.59
C ALA A 127 6.15 17.33 -10.12
N THR A 128 7.42 17.43 -9.73
CA THR A 128 8.05 18.72 -9.35
C THR A 128 8.00 19.70 -10.51
N LYS A 129 8.38 19.29 -11.73
CA LYS A 129 8.30 20.14 -12.92
C LYS A 129 6.88 20.60 -13.21
N LYS A 130 5.90 19.70 -13.07
CA LYS A 130 4.46 20.01 -13.23
C LYS A 130 4.00 21.03 -12.18
N PHE A 131 4.31 20.78 -10.91
CA PHE A 131 3.91 21.64 -9.79
C PHE A 131 4.52 23.04 -9.88
N SER A 132 5.78 23.16 -10.30
CA SER A 132 6.44 24.46 -10.46
C SER A 132 5.73 25.40 -11.44
N ASN A 133 5.00 24.84 -12.41
CA ASN A 133 4.23 25.61 -13.41
C ASN A 133 2.83 26.02 -12.92
N PHE A 134 2.38 25.54 -11.76
CA PHE A 134 1.06 25.87 -11.21
C PHE A 134 1.02 27.29 -10.63
N SER A 135 -0.11 27.95 -10.87
CA SER A 135 -0.54 29.14 -10.14
C SER A 135 -0.85 28.82 -8.67
N GLU A 136 -0.93 29.84 -7.82
CA GLU A 136 -1.25 29.66 -6.40
C GLU A 136 -2.56 28.86 -6.15
N PRO A 137 -3.69 29.12 -6.85
CA PRO A 137 -4.90 28.30 -6.71
C PRO A 137 -4.70 26.84 -7.12
N GLU A 138 -3.93 26.58 -8.18
CA GLU A 138 -3.63 25.23 -8.64
C GLU A 138 -2.74 24.47 -7.65
N ARG A 139 -1.78 25.14 -7.00
CA ARG A 139 -0.96 24.58 -5.93
C ARG A 139 -1.81 24.17 -4.72
N LEU A 140 -2.75 25.03 -4.31
CA LEU A 140 -3.67 24.72 -3.21
C LEU A 140 -4.55 23.50 -3.56
N ASN A 141 -5.14 23.48 -4.75
CA ASN A 141 -5.91 22.34 -5.23
C ASN A 141 -5.09 21.05 -5.28
N TYR A 142 -3.81 21.14 -5.66
CA TYR A 142 -2.90 20.01 -5.66
C TYR A 142 -2.68 19.45 -4.24
N PHE A 143 -2.40 20.31 -3.25
CA PHE A 143 -2.26 19.90 -1.86
C PHE A 143 -3.54 19.30 -1.29
N ASP A 144 -4.70 19.88 -1.61
CA ASP A 144 -5.99 19.34 -1.17
C ASP A 144 -6.26 17.97 -1.78
N ALA A 145 -6.02 17.80 -3.08
CA ALA A 145 -6.16 16.52 -3.76
C ALA A 145 -5.19 15.46 -3.18
N LEU A 146 -3.93 15.81 -2.97
CA LEU A 146 -2.94 14.93 -2.35
C LEU A 146 -3.38 14.55 -0.92
N LYS A 147 -3.80 15.52 -0.10
CA LYS A 147 -4.30 15.28 1.25
C LYS A 147 -5.50 14.34 1.25
N GLN A 148 -6.48 14.54 0.37
CA GLN A 148 -7.65 13.68 0.26
C GLN A 148 -7.27 12.26 -0.19
N GLU A 149 -6.38 12.11 -1.17
CA GLU A 149 -5.90 10.79 -1.57
C GLU A 149 -5.17 10.08 -0.44
N LEU A 150 -4.31 10.78 0.32
CA LEU A 150 -3.64 10.21 1.49
C LEU A 150 -4.65 9.77 2.56
N ILE A 151 -5.65 10.58 2.87
CA ILE A 151 -6.72 10.24 3.83
C ILE A 151 -7.52 9.02 3.38
N ASN A 152 -7.80 8.90 2.08
CA ASN A 152 -8.65 7.83 1.55
C ASN A 152 -7.89 6.52 1.33
N LYS A 153 -6.60 6.58 0.97
CA LYS A 153 -5.79 5.41 0.60
C LYS A 153 -5.03 4.83 1.80
N VAL A 154 -4.59 5.68 2.72
CA VAL A 154 -3.94 5.27 3.97
C VAL A 154 -5.02 5.12 5.04
N PRO A 155 -4.98 4.11 5.93
CA PRO A 155 -5.91 3.99 7.05
C PRO A 155 -5.51 4.98 8.14
N VAL A 156 -5.61 6.26 7.81
CA VAL A 156 -5.46 7.33 8.78
C VAL A 156 -6.76 7.36 9.57
N LYS A 157 -6.69 7.24 10.90
CA LYS A 157 -7.79 7.77 11.72
C LYS A 157 -7.99 9.23 11.29
N LYS A 158 -9.20 9.53 10.81
CA LYS A 158 -9.65 10.75 10.13
C LYS A 158 -9.28 12.11 10.76
N SER A 159 -8.55 12.17 11.87
CA SER A 159 -8.32 13.37 12.67
C SER A 159 -6.90 13.95 12.66
N ASN A 160 -5.84 13.21 12.25
CA ASN A 160 -4.47 13.66 12.57
C ASN A 160 -3.54 13.94 11.36
N LEU A 161 -3.96 13.68 10.11
CA LEU A 161 -3.15 14.04 8.94
C LEU A 161 -3.25 15.56 8.65
N ILE A 162 -2.19 16.28 8.95
CA ILE A 162 -2.03 17.69 8.57
C ILE A 162 -0.99 17.75 7.46
N LEU A 163 -1.46 18.05 6.25
CA LEU A 163 -0.63 18.44 5.10
C LEU A 163 -0.80 19.96 4.96
N GLY A 164 0.27 20.71 5.17
CA GLY A 164 0.27 22.17 4.98
C GLY A 164 0.80 22.53 3.60
N PRO A 165 0.50 23.72 3.07
CA PRO A 165 1.09 24.21 1.81
C PRO A 165 2.58 24.55 1.94
N LYS A 166 3.24 24.12 3.02
CA LYS A 166 4.66 24.33 3.25
C LYS A 166 5.43 23.27 2.49
N PHE A 167 6.13 23.72 1.47
CA PHE A 167 7.01 22.89 0.68
C PHE A 167 8.33 23.62 0.46
N GLU A 168 9.38 22.85 0.21
CA GLU A 168 10.70 23.35 -0.13
C GLU A 168 11.18 22.70 -1.41
N LEU A 169 11.95 23.45 -2.20
CA LEU A 169 12.66 22.90 -3.34
C LEU A 169 14.08 22.53 -2.88
N ALA A 170 14.38 21.23 -2.83
CA ALA A 170 15.70 20.71 -2.48
C ALA A 170 16.14 19.71 -3.56
N ASN A 171 17.33 19.91 -4.12
CA ASN A 171 17.87 19.07 -5.21
C ASN A 171 16.89 18.89 -6.37
N GLU A 172 16.29 19.99 -6.85
CA GLU A 172 15.27 20.01 -7.92
C GLU A 172 14.00 19.20 -7.63
N ARG A 173 13.75 18.84 -6.37
CA ARG A 173 12.57 18.10 -5.95
C ARG A 173 11.84 18.82 -4.85
N ILE A 174 10.52 18.77 -4.91
CA ILE A 174 9.67 19.37 -3.89
C ILE A 174 9.56 18.42 -2.70
N ILE A 175 9.90 18.92 -1.52
CA ILE A 175 9.72 18.25 -0.23
C ILE A 175 8.53 18.89 0.47
N ILE A 176 7.62 18.06 0.96
CA ILE A 176 6.38 18.48 1.64
C ILE A 176 6.42 17.96 3.07
N GLN A 177 6.13 18.84 4.02
CA GLN A 177 5.99 18.48 5.42
C GLN A 177 4.57 17.98 5.71
N LEU A 178 4.48 16.89 6.47
CA LEU A 178 3.22 16.38 6.99
C LEU A 178 3.32 16.03 8.48
N ARG A 179 2.22 16.17 9.20
CA ARG A 179 2.05 15.64 10.57
C ARG A 179 1.06 14.48 10.51
N ILE A 180 1.41 13.37 11.13
CA ILE A 180 0.64 12.12 11.06
C ILE A 180 0.94 11.24 12.29
N GLY A 181 0.07 10.29 12.62
CA GLY A 181 0.35 9.29 13.67
C GLY A 181 1.60 8.46 13.36
N ARG A 182 2.40 8.10 14.37
CA ARG A 182 3.66 7.35 14.22
C ARG A 182 3.46 6.03 13.49
N ASN A 183 2.39 5.30 13.79
CA ASN A 183 2.10 4.04 13.11
C ASN A 183 1.70 4.31 11.64
N THR A 184 0.83 5.30 11.43
CA THR A 184 0.42 5.72 10.09
C THR A 184 1.59 6.23 9.24
N LYS A 185 2.63 6.81 9.85
CA LYS A 185 3.86 7.22 9.16
C LYS A 185 4.57 6.02 8.53
N SER A 186 4.73 4.93 9.29
CA SER A 186 5.35 3.69 8.79
C SER A 186 4.54 3.07 7.65
N ASP A 187 3.22 3.12 7.78
CA ASP A 187 2.31 2.63 6.75
C ASP A 187 2.42 3.45 5.46
N LEU A 188 2.41 4.77 5.58
CA LEU A 188 2.53 5.69 4.46
C LEU A 188 3.91 5.57 3.78
N ASP A 189 4.99 5.42 4.53
CA ASP A 189 6.33 5.15 4.00
C ASP A 189 6.33 3.88 3.12
N THR A 190 5.72 2.81 3.63
CA THR A 190 5.60 1.54 2.92
C THR A 190 4.76 1.69 1.65
N MET A 191 3.62 2.37 1.74
CA MET A 191 2.75 2.59 0.58
C MET A 191 3.42 3.42 -0.53
N ILE A 192 4.25 4.40 -0.18
CA ILE A 192 5.04 5.21 -1.12
C ILE A 192 6.13 4.35 -1.79
N LYS A 193 6.91 3.62 -0.99
CA LYS A 193 8.01 2.76 -1.49
C LYS A 193 7.53 1.65 -2.42
N TYR A 194 6.37 1.08 -2.14
CA TYR A 194 5.78 -0.01 -2.91
C TYR A 194 4.58 0.43 -3.75
N LYS A 195 4.56 1.71 -4.18
CA LYS A 195 3.39 2.29 -4.86
C LYS A 195 2.90 1.51 -6.07
N SER A 196 3.77 0.78 -6.77
CA SER A 196 3.43 -0.08 -7.91
C SER A 196 2.40 -1.17 -7.61
N ILE A 197 2.30 -1.60 -6.34
CA ILE A 197 1.40 -2.67 -5.88
C ILE A 197 0.35 -2.17 -4.86
N THR A 198 0.30 -0.86 -4.62
CA THR A 198 -0.69 -0.23 -3.74
C THR A 198 -1.59 0.71 -4.54
N THR A 199 -2.60 1.27 -3.88
CA THR A 199 -3.49 2.29 -4.46
C THR A 199 -2.76 3.60 -4.80
N PHE A 200 -1.47 3.74 -4.45
CA PHE A 200 -0.62 4.89 -4.80
C PHE A 200 -0.07 4.80 -6.23
N SER A 201 -0.26 3.69 -6.94
CA SER A 201 0.08 3.54 -8.37
C SER A 201 -0.70 4.49 -9.30
N SER A 202 -1.72 5.18 -8.79
CA SER A 202 -2.61 6.06 -9.56
C SER A 202 -2.97 7.32 -8.79
N GLY A 203 -3.41 8.37 -9.51
CA GLY A 203 -3.78 9.66 -8.93
C GLY A 203 -2.58 10.51 -8.51
N VAL A 204 -2.83 11.53 -7.67
CA VAL A 204 -1.82 12.48 -7.17
C VAL A 204 -0.84 11.80 -6.22
N SER A 205 -1.25 10.76 -5.50
CA SER A 205 -0.34 9.95 -4.67
C SER A 205 0.76 9.23 -5.46
N ASN A 206 0.58 9.01 -6.78
CA ASN A 206 1.64 8.47 -7.63
C ASN A 206 2.77 9.47 -7.90
N ASP A 207 2.53 10.76 -7.66
CA ASP A 207 3.56 11.79 -7.77
C ASP A 207 4.60 11.70 -6.64
N LEU A 208 4.33 10.91 -5.59
CA LEU A 208 5.25 10.68 -4.48
C LEU A 208 6.44 9.81 -4.91
N ASP A 209 7.62 10.21 -4.45
CA ASP A 209 8.87 9.56 -4.78
C ASP A 209 9.07 8.29 -3.93
N GLN A 210 9.02 7.15 -4.61
CA GLN A 210 9.14 5.83 -3.98
C GLN A 210 10.53 5.59 -3.35
N ASP A 211 11.59 6.19 -3.91
CA ASP A 211 12.96 6.01 -3.42
C ASP A 211 13.20 6.87 -2.17
N PHE A 212 12.44 7.96 -2.05
CA PHE A 212 12.49 8.83 -0.87
C PHE A 212 11.66 8.28 0.31
N GLY A 213 10.45 7.75 0.04
CA GLY A 213 9.52 7.29 1.07
C GLY A 213 9.06 8.42 2.00
N ILE A 214 9.12 8.18 3.31
CA ILE A 214 9.04 9.19 4.36
C ILE A 214 10.35 9.25 5.14
N LYS A 215 10.80 10.47 5.44
CA LYS A 215 11.88 10.73 6.38
C LYS A 215 11.38 11.50 7.60
N ASP A 216 11.98 11.28 8.75
CA ASP A 216 11.78 12.16 9.90
C ASP A 216 12.27 13.57 9.57
N LEU A 217 11.61 14.57 10.15
CA LEU A 217 12.18 15.90 10.19
C LEU A 217 13.46 15.81 11.03
N PRO A 218 14.67 16.06 10.48
CA PRO A 218 15.88 16.07 11.30
C PRO A 218 15.70 17.15 12.36
N GLY A 219 15.97 16.82 13.62
CA GLY A 219 15.92 17.77 14.72
C GLY A 219 16.90 18.92 14.48
N GLY A 220 16.41 20.02 13.91
CA GLY A 220 17.17 21.22 13.58
C GLY A 220 16.31 22.19 12.76
N PRO A 221 16.63 23.50 12.79
CA PRO A 221 16.03 24.45 11.84
C PRO A 221 16.26 23.96 10.41
N TRP A 222 15.30 24.26 9.53
CA TRP A 222 15.28 23.96 8.09
C TRP A 222 16.56 24.35 7.29
N ASP A 223 17.52 25.01 7.93
CA ASP A 223 18.73 25.55 7.33
C ASP A 223 19.73 24.49 6.82
N ASN A 224 19.62 23.22 7.20
CA ASN A 224 20.57 22.18 6.76
C ASN A 224 20.28 21.60 5.36
N TYR A 225 19.10 21.89 4.77
CA TYR A 225 18.79 21.55 3.37
C TYR A 225 19.03 22.71 2.39
N ARG A 226 19.54 23.85 2.88
CA ARG A 226 20.12 24.91 2.05
C ARG A 226 21.50 24.49 1.57
N THR A 227 21.56 23.62 0.57
CA THR A 227 22.78 23.50 -0.24
C THR A 227 22.61 24.27 -1.53
N LYS A 228 23.39 25.36 -1.59
CA LYS A 228 23.82 26.21 -2.71
C LYS A 228 23.17 26.01 -4.09
#